data_AF-A0A8T6RRP0-F1
#
_entry.id   AF-A0A8T6RRP0-F1
#
_cell.length_a   1.000
_cell.length_b   1.000
_cell.length_c   1.000
_cell.angle_alpha   90.00
_cell.angle_beta   90.00
_cell.angle_gamma   90.00
#
_symmetry.space_group_name_H-M   'P 1'
#
loop_
_entity.id
_entity.type
_entity.pdbx_description
1 polymer ?
#
loop_
_entity_poly.entity_id
_entity_poly.type
_entity_poly.pdbx_seq_one_letter_code
_entity_poly.pdbx_strand_id
1 'polypeptide(L)'
;VGNLGQWRTDPVVRFLLVATLVSLVVGFALVQTLEEAVEGSLGGVFLTVLVGAMLIITGFVLRSAKGREGERTVEELADGDAVVLGLVQGLAALPGISRSGMTVSALLMDKVDADEALRLSF
;
A
#
# COMPACT_ATOMS: atom_id res chain seq x y z
N VAL A 1 16.10 -28.23 12.72
CA VAL A 1 16.68 -27.20 11.82
C VAL A 1 15.69 -27.00 10.70
N GLY A 2 14.97 -25.87 10.69
CA GLY A 2 13.90 -25.60 9.73
C GLY A 2 14.43 -25.62 8.31
N ASN A 3 13.61 -26.10 7.37
CA ASN A 3 13.95 -26.20 5.96
C ASN A 3 14.13 -24.78 5.37
N LEU A 4 15.37 -24.29 5.32
CA LEU A 4 15.75 -22.97 4.83
C LEU A 4 15.39 -22.73 3.35
N GLY A 5 14.77 -23.70 2.64
CA GLY A 5 14.28 -23.53 1.27
C GLY A 5 12.80 -23.16 1.16
N GLN A 6 12.02 -23.23 2.24
CA GLN A 6 10.55 -23.14 2.17
C GLN A 6 10.04 -21.71 1.88
N TRP A 7 10.80 -20.67 2.23
CA TRP A 7 10.46 -19.27 1.95
C TRP A 7 10.40 -18.93 0.46
N ARG A 8 11.09 -19.69 -0.40
CA ARG A 8 11.04 -19.50 -1.87
C ARG A 8 9.70 -19.91 -2.48
N THR A 9 8.95 -20.77 -1.80
CA THR A 9 7.65 -21.29 -2.26
C THR A 9 6.49 -20.76 -1.43
N ASP A 10 6.77 -19.92 -0.43
CA ASP A 10 5.76 -19.35 0.44
C ASP A 10 5.00 -18.23 -0.32
N PRO A 11 3.67 -18.35 -0.47
CA PRO A 11 2.87 -17.39 -1.21
C PRO A 11 2.91 -16.00 -0.56
N VAL A 12 2.98 -15.91 0.79
CA VAL A 12 3.10 -14.65 1.52
C VAL A 12 4.42 -13.97 1.17
N VAL A 13 5.53 -14.72 1.22
CA VAL A 13 6.86 -14.16 0.94
C VAL A 13 6.94 -13.67 -0.52
N ARG A 14 6.44 -14.46 -1.47
CA ARG A 14 6.40 -14.05 -2.88
C ARG A 14 5.55 -12.79 -3.08
N PHE A 15 4.35 -12.77 -2.52
CA PHE A 15 3.44 -11.64 -2.60
C PHE A 15 4.08 -10.36 -2.06
N LEU A 16 4.67 -10.43 -0.86
CA LEU A 16 5.34 -9.30 -0.22
C LEU A 16 6.58 -8.84 -0.99
N LEU A 17 7.36 -9.76 -1.56
CA LEU A 17 8.52 -9.41 -2.38
C LEU A 17 8.10 -8.61 -3.63
N VAL A 18 7.07 -9.07 -4.35
CA VAL A 18 6.55 -8.37 -5.54
C VAL A 18 6.00 -7.00 -5.14
N ALA A 19 5.14 -6.95 -4.12
CA ALA A 19 4.54 -5.70 -3.66
C ALA A 19 5.61 -4.69 -3.20
N THR A 20 6.62 -5.14 -2.45
CA THR A 20 7.71 -4.29 -1.96
C THR A 20 8.58 -3.76 -3.11
N LEU A 21 8.90 -4.60 -4.10
CA LEU A 21 9.69 -4.16 -5.26
C LEU A 21 8.95 -3.09 -6.07
N VAL A 22 7.65 -3.29 -6.31
CA VAL A 22 6.82 -2.29 -7.00
C VAL A 22 6.71 -1.01 -6.16
N SER A 23 6.46 -1.14 -4.86
CA SER A 23 6.37 -0.01 -3.93
C SER A 23 7.65 0.81 -3.90
N LEU A 24 8.81 0.16 -3.91
CA LEU A 24 10.10 0.85 -3.92
C LEU A 24 10.26 1.72 -5.17
N VAL A 25 9.93 1.18 -6.34
CA VAL A 25 10.02 1.92 -7.61
C VAL A 25 9.07 3.12 -7.61
N VAL A 26 7.81 2.92 -7.25
CA VAL A 26 6.79 3.99 -7.24
C VAL A 26 7.08 5.03 -6.18
N GLY A 27 7.35 4.60 -4.94
CA GLY A 27 7.60 5.48 -3.81
C GLY A 27 8.86 6.32 -4.05
N PHE A 28 9.92 5.74 -4.59
CA PHE A 28 11.13 6.48 -4.95
C PHE A 28 10.84 7.58 -5.99
N ALA A 29 10.21 7.24 -7.12
CA ALA A 29 9.86 8.22 -8.15
C ALA A 29 8.97 9.36 -7.62
N LEU A 30 8.03 9.01 -6.73
CA LEU A 30 7.09 9.96 -6.15
C LEU A 30 7.75 10.93 -5.16
N VAL A 31 8.67 10.43 -4.33
CA VAL A 31 9.44 11.27 -3.40
C VAL A 31 10.32 12.25 -4.19
N GLN A 32 11.02 11.79 -5.23
CA GLN A 32 11.84 12.69 -6.07
C GLN A 32 10.99 13.82 -6.68
N THR A 33 9.81 13.48 -7.22
CA THR A 33 8.90 14.47 -7.81
C THR A 33 8.35 15.45 -6.76
N LEU A 34 8.08 14.95 -5.54
CA LEU A 34 7.59 15.77 -4.45
C LEU A 34 8.66 16.74 -3.95
N GLU A 35 9.91 16.30 -3.81
CA GLU A 35 11.04 17.14 -3.41
C GLU A 35 11.20 18.33 -4.38
N GLU A 36 11.22 18.06 -5.68
CA GLU A 36 11.28 19.11 -6.72
C GLU A 36 10.07 20.07 -6.63
N ALA A 37 8.87 19.57 -6.34
CA ALA A 37 7.67 20.39 -6.24
C ALA A 37 7.64 21.30 -5.00
N VAL A 38 8.40 20.97 -3.95
CA VAL A 38 8.45 21.75 -2.70
C VAL A 38 9.66 22.67 -2.60
N GLU A 39 10.57 22.64 -3.59
CA GLU A 39 11.72 23.54 -3.69
C GLU A 39 11.26 24.99 -3.98
N GLY A 40 10.91 25.73 -2.92
CA GLY A 40 10.53 27.13 -3.01
C GLY A 40 10.01 27.71 -1.71
N SER A 41 9.85 29.04 -1.65
CA SER A 41 9.38 29.76 -0.46
C SER A 41 7.95 29.40 -0.02
N LEU A 42 7.17 28.77 -0.91
CA LEU A 42 5.81 28.30 -0.64
C LEU A 42 5.70 26.79 -0.36
N GLY A 43 6.82 26.04 -0.38
CA GLY A 43 6.83 24.58 -0.25
C GLY A 43 6.16 24.07 1.03
N GLY A 44 6.38 24.77 2.16
CA GLY A 44 5.74 24.41 3.44
C GLY A 44 4.22 24.55 3.44
N VAL A 45 3.69 25.60 2.80
CA VAL A 45 2.23 25.80 2.66
C VAL A 45 1.66 24.73 1.75
N PHE A 46 2.32 24.45 0.61
CA PHE A 46 1.93 23.38 -0.29
C PHE A 46 1.88 22.02 0.40
N LEU A 47 2.92 21.65 1.16
CA LEU A 47 2.96 20.39 1.92
C LEU A 47 1.81 20.28 2.92
N THR A 48 1.49 21.37 3.62
CA THR A 48 0.40 21.38 4.61
C THR A 48 -0.95 21.13 3.94
N VAL A 49 -1.21 21.80 2.82
CA VAL A 49 -2.44 21.60 2.03
C VAL A 49 -2.49 20.19 1.46
N LEU A 50 -1.36 19.69 0.93
CA LEU A 50 -1.25 18.34 0.39
C LEU A 50 -1.59 17.29 1.46
N VAL A 51 -1.00 17.38 2.65
CA VAL A 51 -1.28 16.47 3.77
C VAL A 51 -2.77 16.50 4.13
N GLY A 52 -3.36 17.69 4.26
CA GLY A 52 -4.78 17.83 4.57
C GLY A 52 -5.68 17.17 3.52
N ALA A 53 -5.38 17.37 2.24
CA ALA A 53 -6.12 16.74 1.13
C ALA A 53 -5.94 15.21 1.13
N MET A 54 -4.72 14.71 1.33
CA MET A 54 -4.42 13.28 1.36
C MET A 54 -5.09 12.57 2.55
N LEU A 55 -5.21 13.23 3.71
CA LEU A 55 -5.94 12.68 4.85
C LEU A 55 -7.44 12.54 4.56
N ILE A 56 -8.05 13.51 3.86
CA ILE A 56 -9.46 13.43 3.44
C ILE A 56 -9.65 12.27 2.45
N ILE A 57 -8.75 12.13 1.46
CA ILE A 57 -8.78 11.03 0.50
C ILE A 57 -8.64 9.69 1.21
N THR A 58 -7.68 9.57 2.12
CA THR A 58 -7.47 8.37 2.95
C THR A 58 -8.75 8.02 3.72
N GLY A 59 -9.38 9.01 4.38
CA GLY A 59 -10.64 8.81 5.09
C GLY A 59 -11.77 8.32 4.19
N PHE A 60 -11.85 8.82 2.95
CA PHE A 60 -12.82 8.37 1.97
C PHE A 60 -12.56 6.92 1.54
N VAL A 61 -11.31 6.56 1.25
CA VAL A 61 -10.92 5.19 0.89
C VAL A 61 -11.26 4.20 2.00
N LEU A 62 -10.91 4.52 3.25
CA LEU A 62 -11.27 3.70 4.42
C LEU A 62 -12.78 3.52 4.53
N ARG A 63 -13.54 4.61 4.35
CA ARG A 63 -15.01 4.55 4.38
C ARG A 63 -15.55 3.65 3.27
N SER A 64 -14.98 3.74 2.07
CA SER A 64 -15.39 2.94 0.93
C SER A 64 -15.05 1.46 1.10
N ALA A 65 -13.96 1.11 1.78
CA ALA A 65 -13.56 -0.28 2.00
C ALA A 65 -14.36 -1.01 3.08
N LYS A 66 -15.02 -0.26 3.98
CA LYS A 66 -15.79 -0.86 5.08
C LYS A 66 -16.87 -1.82 4.57
N GLY A 67 -16.86 -3.07 5.05
CA GLY A 67 -17.82 -4.10 4.67
C GLY A 67 -17.61 -4.68 3.27
N ARG A 68 -16.43 -4.46 2.68
CA ARG A 68 -16.08 -5.01 1.36
C ARG A 68 -15.27 -6.28 1.44
N GLU A 69 -14.81 -6.67 2.62
CA GLU A 69 -14.11 -7.93 2.87
C GLU A 69 -14.80 -9.13 2.20
N GLY A 70 -14.00 -10.12 1.84
CA GLY A 70 -14.48 -11.38 1.30
C GLY A 70 -13.80 -12.54 2.02
N GLU A 71 -13.62 -13.65 1.30
CA GLU A 71 -13.06 -14.88 1.84
C GLU A 71 -11.71 -15.23 1.20
N ARG A 72 -11.20 -14.40 0.27
CA ARG A 72 -9.96 -14.72 -0.44
C ARG A 72 -8.78 -14.74 0.54
N THR A 73 -7.97 -15.78 0.47
CA THR A 73 -6.71 -15.89 1.24
C THR A 73 -5.50 -15.58 0.36
N VAL A 74 -4.31 -15.49 0.96
CA VAL A 74 -3.05 -15.22 0.24
C VAL A 74 -2.73 -16.29 -0.81
N GLU A 75 -3.17 -17.53 -0.60
CA GLU A 75 -3.02 -18.62 -1.57
C GLU A 75 -3.81 -18.38 -2.87
N GLU A 76 -4.86 -17.56 -2.81
CA GLU A 76 -5.73 -17.19 -3.95
C GLU A 76 -5.34 -15.85 -4.60
N LEU A 77 -4.30 -15.19 -4.08
CA LEU A 77 -3.80 -13.93 -4.64
C LEU A 77 -2.85 -14.21 -5.81
N ALA A 78 -3.11 -13.54 -6.92
CA ALA A 78 -2.25 -13.56 -8.09
C ALA A 78 -1.11 -12.53 -7.95
N ASP A 79 -0.07 -12.66 -8.78
CA ASP A 79 1.00 -11.66 -8.85
C ASP A 79 0.45 -10.26 -9.21
N GLY A 80 -0.67 -10.20 -9.94
CA GLY A 80 -1.37 -8.95 -10.25
C GLY A 80 -1.87 -8.22 -9.00
N ASP A 81 -2.36 -8.96 -8.00
CA ASP A 81 -2.85 -8.39 -6.74
C ASP A 81 -1.68 -7.82 -5.93
N ALA A 82 -0.53 -8.52 -5.95
CA ALA A 82 0.71 -8.04 -5.34
C ALA A 82 1.22 -6.75 -5.99
N VAL A 83 1.13 -6.64 -7.32
CA VAL A 83 1.48 -5.42 -8.07
C VAL A 83 0.56 -4.28 -7.66
N VAL A 84 -0.76 -4.49 -7.61
CA VAL A 84 -1.72 -3.47 -7.19
C VAL A 84 -1.43 -3.01 -5.76
N LEU A 85 -1.18 -3.93 -4.84
CA LEU A 85 -0.82 -3.58 -3.46
C LEU A 85 0.48 -2.77 -3.41
N GLY A 86 1.49 -3.16 -4.19
CA GLY A 86 2.74 -2.43 -4.30
C GLY A 86 2.58 -1.01 -4.84
N LEU A 87 1.70 -0.81 -5.83
CA LEU A 87 1.35 0.53 -6.32
C LEU A 87 0.70 1.37 -5.20
N VAL A 88 -0.26 0.80 -4.47
CA VAL A 88 -0.93 1.46 -3.35
C VAL A 88 0.06 1.80 -2.22
N GLN A 89 0.97 0.88 -1.89
CA GLN A 89 2.04 1.09 -0.91
C GLN A 89 3.01 2.20 -1.35
N GLY A 90 3.41 2.20 -2.62
CA GLY A 90 4.27 3.24 -3.18
C GLY A 90 3.61 4.62 -3.16
N LEU A 91 2.33 4.70 -3.52
CA LEU A 91 1.57 5.96 -3.42
C LEU A 91 1.46 6.45 -1.98
N ALA A 92 1.43 5.55 -1.00
CA ALA A 92 1.42 5.89 0.41
C ALA A 92 2.74 6.49 0.93
N ALA A 93 3.76 6.66 0.09
CA ALA A 93 4.91 7.52 0.38
C ALA A 93 4.52 9.01 0.42
N LEU A 94 3.38 9.42 -0.17
CA LEU A 94 2.90 10.80 -0.07
C LEU A 94 2.51 11.14 1.37
N PRO A 95 2.92 12.32 1.86
CA PRO A 95 2.60 12.74 3.21
C PRO A 95 1.08 12.95 3.34
N GLY A 96 0.51 12.46 4.44
CA GLY A 96 -0.93 12.47 4.69
C GLY A 96 -1.69 11.26 4.15
N ILE A 97 -1.03 10.34 3.44
CA ILE A 97 -1.60 9.02 3.13
C ILE A 97 -1.23 8.03 4.25
N SER A 98 -2.22 7.30 4.79
CA SER A 98 -1.97 6.21 5.74
C SER A 98 -1.67 4.91 5.00
N ARG A 99 -0.41 4.44 5.05
CA ARG A 99 -0.02 3.19 4.38
C ARG A 99 -0.92 2.02 4.77
N SER A 100 -1.01 1.71 6.06
CA SER A 100 -1.84 0.58 6.55
C SER A 100 -3.31 0.76 6.20
N GLY A 101 -3.81 1.98 6.31
CA GLY A 101 -5.19 2.30 5.94
C GLY A 101 -5.48 2.01 4.47
N MET A 102 -4.58 2.42 3.57
CA MET A 102 -4.73 2.22 2.14
C MET A 102 -4.53 0.78 1.71
N THR A 103 -3.52 0.08 2.25
CA THR A 103 -3.24 -1.31 1.89
C THR A 103 -4.31 -2.26 2.38
N VAL A 104 -4.75 -2.12 3.64
CA VAL A 104 -5.89 -2.90 4.15
C VAL A 104 -7.12 -2.59 3.31
N SER A 105 -7.43 -1.31 3.07
CA SER A 105 -8.60 -0.94 2.25
C SER A 105 -8.56 -1.54 0.85
N ALA A 106 -7.40 -1.54 0.19
CA ALA A 106 -7.22 -2.14 -1.12
C ALA A 106 -7.47 -3.66 -1.11
N LEU A 107 -6.94 -4.37 -0.12
CA LEU A 107 -7.13 -5.82 0.03
C LEU A 107 -8.59 -6.16 0.35
N LEU A 108 -9.25 -5.42 1.25
CA LEU A 108 -10.68 -5.61 1.51
C LEU A 108 -11.52 -5.34 0.26
N MET A 109 -11.19 -4.30 -0.52
CA MET A 109 -11.85 -4.02 -1.79
C MET A 109 -11.66 -5.15 -2.82
N ASP A 110 -10.52 -5.83 -2.78
CA ASP A 110 -10.17 -6.99 -3.60
C ASP A 110 -10.71 -8.33 -3.05
N LYS A 111 -11.60 -8.27 -2.05
CA LYS A 111 -12.30 -9.41 -1.45
C LYS A 111 -11.41 -10.35 -0.63
N VAL A 112 -10.29 -9.85 -0.14
CA VAL A 112 -9.46 -10.56 0.83
C VAL A 112 -10.16 -10.59 2.19
N ASP A 113 -9.98 -11.70 2.90
CA ASP A 113 -10.38 -11.82 4.30
C ASP A 113 -9.76 -10.70 5.16
N ALA A 114 -10.48 -10.27 6.20
CA ALA A 114 -10.04 -9.12 7.00
C ALA A 114 -8.77 -9.39 7.81
N ASP A 115 -8.61 -10.60 8.36
CA ASP A 115 -7.43 -10.97 9.13
C ASP A 115 -6.23 -11.17 8.20
N GLU A 116 -6.44 -11.75 7.02
CA GLU A 116 -5.37 -11.91 6.02
C GLU A 116 -4.97 -10.54 5.43
N ALA A 117 -5.91 -9.64 5.19
CA ALA A 117 -5.63 -8.28 4.74
C ALA A 117 -4.79 -7.49 5.76
N LEU A 118 -5.10 -7.63 7.05
CA LEU A 118 -4.29 -7.07 8.12
C LEU A 118 -2.89 -7.69 8.14
N ARG A 119 -2.81 -9.02 8.07
CA ARG A 119 -1.53 -9.76 8.09
C ARG A 119 -0.61 -9.41 6.93
N LEU A 120 -1.15 -9.24 5.72
CA LEU A 120 -0.35 -8.84 4.55
C LEU A 120 0.04 -7.35 4.58
N SER A 121 -0.64 -6.54 5.39
CA SER A 121 -0.40 -5.10 5.47
C SER A 121 0.64 -4.67 6.53
N PHE A 122 0.93 -5.51 7.53
CA PHE A 122 1.79 -5.18 8.67
C PHE A 122 3.05 -6.04 8.70
#